data_AF-A0A535EUW3-F1
#
_entry.id   AF-A0A535EUW3-F1
#
_cell.length_a   1.000
_cell.length_b   1.000
_cell.length_c   1.000
_cell.angle_alpha   90.00
_cell.angle_beta   90.00
_cell.angle_gamma   90.00
#
_symmetry.space_group_name_H-M   'P 1'
#
loop_
_entity.id
_entity.type
_entity.pdbx_description
1 polymer ?
#
loop_
_entity_poly.entity_id
_entity_poly.type
_entity_poly.pdbx_seq_one_letter_code
_entity_poly.pdbx_strand_id
1 'polypeptide(L)'
;MITYDRVDYITATEVAEMLQISRGTCKSNVLPLLTEYYLPGRKRAVYRLMDLADVLEVRIVERKVQPLAIVPQEDVEAREAVL
;
A
#
# COMPACT_ATOMS: atom_id res chain seq x y z
N MET A 1 -4.23 -9.97 19.87
CA MET A 1 -3.82 -8.64 20.34
C MET A 1 -2.91 -8.82 21.54
N ILE A 2 -1.94 -7.94 21.75
CA ILE A 2 -0.94 -8.03 22.84
C ILE A 2 -0.86 -6.68 23.52
N THR A 3 -1.13 -6.63 24.83
CA THR A 3 -0.95 -5.43 25.63
C THR A 3 0.42 -5.47 26.31
N TYR A 4 1.24 -4.45 26.09
CA TYR A 4 2.55 -4.29 26.72
C TYR A 4 2.73 -2.84 27.15
N ASP A 5 3.06 -2.63 28.43
CA ASP A 5 3.19 -1.29 29.03
C ASP A 5 1.99 -0.37 28.74
N ARG A 6 0.77 -0.91 28.90
CA ARG A 6 -0.51 -0.22 28.64
C ARG A 6 -0.72 0.22 27.18
N VAL A 7 0.09 -0.27 26.25
CA VAL A 7 -0.08 -0.06 24.81
C VAL A 7 -0.49 -1.36 24.15
N ASP A 8 -1.50 -1.28 23.28
CA ASP A 8 -1.97 -2.43 22.51
C ASP A 8 -1.22 -2.55 21.18
N TYR A 9 -0.66 -3.74 20.97
CA TYR A 9 0.07 -4.13 19.78
C TYR A 9 -0.65 -5.27 19.06
N ILE A 10 -0.51 -5.27 17.74
CA ILE A 10 -1.07 -6.25 16.81
C ILE A 10 0.04 -6.80 15.91
N THR A 11 -0.11 -8.04 15.48
CA THR A 11 0.79 -8.71 14.55
C THR A 11 0.42 -8.40 13.11
N ALA A 12 1.34 -8.62 12.18
CA ALA A 12 1.07 -8.52 10.74
C ALA A 12 -0.14 -9.37 10.26
N THR A 13 -0.38 -10.52 10.91
CA THR A 13 -1.55 -11.35 10.61
C THR A 13 -2.84 -10.65 11.03
N GLU A 14 -2.87 -10.11 12.24
CA GLU A 14 -4.03 -9.41 12.79
C GLU A 14 -4.31 -8.11 12.01
N VAL A 15 -3.28 -7.38 11.58
CA VAL A 15 -3.44 -6.23 10.67
C VAL A 15 -4.15 -6.65 9.38
N ALA A 16 -3.73 -7.75 8.77
CA ALA A 16 -4.34 -8.24 7.52
C ALA A 16 -5.81 -8.67 7.73
N GLU A 17 -6.11 -9.34 8.84
CA GLU A 17 -7.46 -9.77 9.21
C GLU A 17 -8.38 -8.57 9.47
N MET A 18 -7.91 -7.57 10.22
CA MET A 18 -8.68 -6.35 10.52
C MET A 18 -9.02 -5.56 9.26
N LEU A 19 -8.10 -5.49 8.30
CA LEU A 19 -8.31 -4.81 7.02
C LEU A 19 -9.02 -5.67 5.97
N GLN A 20 -9.30 -6.94 6.27
CA GLN A 20 -9.89 -7.91 5.32
C GLN A 20 -9.10 -8.04 4.00
N ILE A 21 -7.77 -7.98 4.08
CA ILE A 21 -6.87 -8.10 2.91
C ILE A 21 -5.97 -9.33 3.03
N SER A 22 -5.41 -9.77 1.90
CA SER A 22 -4.43 -10.85 1.91
C SER A 22 -3.14 -10.44 2.64
N ARG A 23 -2.45 -11.40 3.26
CA ARG A 23 -1.16 -11.16 3.94
C ARG A 23 -0.09 -10.57 3.01
N GLY A 24 -0.10 -10.97 1.74
CA GLY A 24 0.81 -10.41 0.72
C GLY A 24 0.54 -8.94 0.48
N THR A 25 -0.73 -8.56 0.31
CA THR A 25 -1.15 -7.17 0.14
C THR A 25 -0.81 -6.33 1.36
N CYS A 26 -1.10 -6.85 2.56
CA CYS A 26 -0.76 -6.21 3.82
C CYS A 26 0.75 -5.95 3.91
N LYS A 27 1.58 -6.97 3.62
CA LYS A 27 3.04 -6.87 3.68
C LYS A 27 3.62 -5.82 2.72
N SER A 28 3.09 -5.71 1.51
CA SER A 28 3.63 -4.80 0.49
C SER A 28 3.13 -3.37 0.61
N ASN A 29 1.91 -3.15 1.14
CA ASN A 29 1.25 -1.84 1.07
C ASN A 29 0.98 -1.21 2.44
N VAL A 30 0.70 -2.01 3.48
CA VAL A 30 0.26 -1.51 4.78
C VAL A 30 1.40 -1.50 5.79
N LEU A 31 2.08 -2.64 5.96
CA LEU A 31 3.15 -2.76 6.96
C LEU A 31 4.29 -1.73 6.79
N PRO A 32 4.71 -1.34 5.56
CA PRO A 32 5.72 -0.30 5.38
C PRO A 32 5.30 1.11 5.85
N LEU A 33 4.00 1.32 6.06
CA LEU A 33 3.44 2.59 6.57
C LEU A 33 3.35 2.61 8.10
N LEU A 34 3.57 1.46 8.75
CA LEU A 34 3.48 1.32 10.20
C LEU A 34 4.88 1.24 10.82
N THR A 35 4.99 1.65 12.08
CA THR A 35 6.25 1.51 12.83
C THR A 35 6.37 0.08 13.37
N GLU A 36 7.50 -0.57 13.10
CA GLU A 36 7.82 -1.89 13.64
C GLU A 36 8.32 -1.80 15.09
N TYR A 37 7.74 -2.61 15.98
CA TYR A 37 8.15 -2.74 17.37
C TYR A 37 8.56 -4.18 17.68
N TYR A 38 9.65 -4.34 18.44
CA TYR A 38 10.15 -5.63 18.88
C TYR A 38 10.02 -5.75 20.39
N LEU A 39 8.95 -6.39 20.84
CA LEU A 39 8.70 -6.62 22.26
C LEU A 39 9.67 -7.69 22.81
N PRO A 40 10.06 -7.61 24.10
CA PRO A 40 10.89 -8.62 24.74
C PRO A 40 10.36 -10.04 24.54
N GLY A 41 11.23 -10.96 24.11
CA GLY A 41 10.88 -12.37 23.88
C GLY A 41 10.18 -12.66 22.55
N ARG A 42 9.97 -11.68 21.67
CA ARG A 42 9.41 -11.92 20.32
C ARG A 42 10.48 -11.82 19.24
N LYS A 43 10.44 -12.81 18.33
CA LYS A 43 11.27 -12.85 17.11
C LYS A 43 10.71 -11.98 15.97
N ARG A 44 9.43 -11.65 16.01
CA ARG A 44 8.72 -10.95 14.93
C ARG A 44 8.23 -9.59 15.41
N ALA A 45 8.25 -8.61 14.51
CA ALA A 45 7.71 -7.29 14.74
C ALA A 45 6.21 -7.32 15.05
N VAL A 46 5.79 -6.36 15.85
CA VAL A 46 4.40 -5.99 16.11
C VAL A 46 4.21 -4.51 15.81
N TYR A 47 2.97 -4.09 15.68
CA TYR A 47 2.57 -2.74 15.28
C TYR A 47 1.60 -2.23 16.33
N ARG A 48 1.61 -0.93 16.65
CA ARG A 48 0.62 -0.37 17.58
C ARG A 48 -0.74 -0.35 16.91
N LEU A 49 -1.77 -0.65 17.68
CA LEU A 49 -3.15 -0.63 17.20
C LEU A 49 -3.57 0.79 16.78
N MET A 50 -3.12 1.81 17.49
CA MET A 50 -3.46 3.22 17.18
C MET A 50 -2.90 3.66 15.82
N ASP A 51 -1.66 3.29 15.50
CA ASP A 51 -1.02 3.63 14.22
C ASP A 51 -1.79 3.04 13.02
N LEU A 52 -2.51 1.94 13.20
CA LEU A 52 -3.36 1.36 12.14
C LEU A 52 -4.59 2.25 11.85
N ALA A 53 -5.13 2.94 12.86
CA ALA A 53 -6.26 3.84 12.68
C ALA A 53 -5.88 5.02 11.77
N ASP A 54 -4.68 5.56 11.93
CA ASP A 54 -4.16 6.65 11.10
C ASP A 54 -3.99 6.22 9.63
N VAL A 55 -3.62 4.96 9.39
CA VAL A 55 -3.52 4.39 8.03
C VAL A 55 -4.90 4.14 7.40
N LEU A 56 -5.93 3.86 8.21
CA LEU A 56 -7.30 3.71 7.75
C LEU A 56 -7.93 5.03 7.29
N GLU A 57 -7.42 6.18 7.74
CA GLU A 57 -7.94 7.51 7.36
C GLU A 57 -7.58 7.96 5.92
N VAL A 58 -6.99 7.08 5.09
CA VAL A 58 -6.53 7.46 3.74
C VAL A 58 -7.68 7.49 2.70
N ARG A 59 -8.09 8.74 2.42
CA ARG A 59 -8.70 9.34 1.22
C ARG A 59 -9.22 8.40 0.12
N ILE A 60 -10.52 8.54 -0.16
CA ILE A 60 -11.15 8.16 -1.43
C ILE A 60 -10.41 8.87 -2.58
N VAL A 61 -9.59 8.13 -3.33
CA VAL A 61 -9.02 8.62 -4.58
C VAL A 61 -10.06 8.35 -5.66
N GLU A 62 -10.75 9.39 -6.11
CA GLU A 62 -11.65 9.28 -7.26
C GLU A 62 -10.86 8.75 -8.46
N ARG A 63 -11.35 7.68 -9.08
CA ARG A 63 -10.84 7.19 -10.35
C ARG A 63 -11.04 8.28 -11.40
N LYS A 64 -10.00 9.07 -11.64
CA LYS A 64 -9.90 9.83 -12.89
C LYS A 64 -9.64 8.82 -14.01
N VAL A 65 -10.71 8.47 -14.74
CA VAL A 65 -10.57 7.82 -16.03
C VAL A 65 -9.78 8.80 -16.90
N GLN A 66 -8.50 8.54 -17.13
CA GLN A 66 -7.78 9.23 -18.20
C GLN A 66 -8.34 8.69 -19.51
N PRO A 67 -9.03 9.50 -20.33
CA PRO A 67 -9.36 9.06 -21.68
C PRO A 67 -8.04 8.80 -22.40
N LEU A 68 -7.88 7.59 -22.92
CA LEU A 68 -6.79 7.27 -23.83
C LEU A 68 -6.95 8.18 -25.04
N ALA A 69 -6.16 9.25 -25.12
CA ALA A 69 -6.06 10.04 -26.32
C ALA A 69 -5.42 9.13 -27.38
N ILE A 70 -6.22 8.68 -28.35
CA ILE A 70 -5.71 8.08 -29.57
C ILE A 70 -4.97 9.20 -30.28
N VAL A 71 -3.65 9.25 -30.11
CA VAL A 71 -2.80 10.12 -30.92
C VAL A 71 -2.82 9.51 -32.33
N PRO A 72 -3.28 10.23 -33.37
CA PRO A 72 -3.12 9.77 -34.73
C PRO A 72 -1.62 9.60 -34.98
N GLN A 73 -1.18 8.38 -35.30
CA GLN A 73 0.12 8.19 -35.92
C GLN A 73 0.01 8.83 -37.30
N GLU A 74 0.67 9.97 -37.50
CA GLU A 74 0.96 10.43 -38.86
C GLU A 74 1.92 9.40 -39.47
N ASP A 75 1.43 8.70 -40.49
CA ASP A 75 2.24 7.82 -41.33
C ASP A 75 3.37 8.66 -41.92
N VAL A 76 4.60 8.44 -41.43
CA VAL A 76 5.82 8.97 -42.03
C VAL A 76 6.16 8.11 -43.24
N GLU A 77 5.32 8.16 -44.27
CA GLU A 77 5.67 7.63 -45.59
C GLU A 77 5.82 8.76 -46.61
N ALA A 78 6.93 8.66 -47.35
CA ALA A 78 7.26 9.37 -48.58
C ALA A 78 7.82 10.81 -48.46
N ARG A 79 9.03 10.96 -47.90
CA ARG A 79 10.00 11.99 -48.36
C ARG A 79 11.45 11.51 -48.31
N GLU A 80 11.77 10.43 -49.02
CA GLU A 80 13.13 10.21 -49.54
C GLU A 80 13.07 9.72 -50.99
N ALA A 81 12.77 10.66 -51.88
CA ALA A 81 13.22 10.63 -53.26
C ALA A 81 13.35 12.10 -53.69
N VAL A 82 14.43 12.43 -54.38
CA VAL A 82 14.89 13.77 -54.83
C VAL A 82 15.94 14.39 -53.89
N LEU A 83 17.20 13.94 -54.01
CA LEU A 83 18.23 14.61 -54.82
C LEU A 83 19.45 13.72 -55.01
#